data_AF-B1FLM0-F1
#
_entry.id   AF-B1FLM0-F1
#
_cell.length_a   1.000
_cell.length_b   1.000
_cell.length_c   1.000
_cell.angle_alpha   90.00
_cell.angle_beta   90.00
_cell.angle_gamma   90.00
#
_symmetry.space_group_name_H-M   'P 1'
#
loop_
_entity.id
_entity.type
_entity.pdbx_description
1 polymer ?
#
loop_
_entity_poly.entity_id
_entity_poly.type
_entity_poly.pdbx_seq_one_letter_code
_entity_poly.pdbx_strand_id
1 'polypeptide(L)' 'MPPADVPEWLPRVPAPPLVVAGDDGDVTGCGSSVCVAGRIAGARRDGQAGGRHPVSFRASPA' A
#
# COMPACT_ATOMS: atom_id res chain seq x y z
N MET A 1 23.21 -5.83 11.21
CA MET A 1 21.90 -5.45 11.79
C MET A 1 20.85 -6.31 11.10
N PRO A 2 19.92 -6.95 11.83
CA PRO A 2 18.76 -7.52 11.18
C PRO A 2 18.02 -6.40 10.44
N PRO A 3 17.45 -6.66 9.25
CA PRO A 3 16.60 -5.67 8.60
C PRO A 3 15.51 -5.32 9.60
N ALA A 4 15.40 -4.03 9.95
CA ALA A 4 14.37 -3.62 10.88
C ALA A 4 13.00 -4.01 10.28
N ASP A 5 12.14 -4.60 11.10
CA ASP A 5 10.82 -5.01 10.64
C ASP A 5 10.05 -3.75 10.21
N VAL A 6 9.84 -3.59 8.91
CA VAL A 6 9.10 -2.48 8.28
C VAL A 6 7.81 -2.10 9.04
N PRO A 7 7.02 -3.05 9.59
CA PRO A 7 5.87 -2.72 10.44
C PRO A 7 6.14 -1.78 11.61
N GLU A 8 7.32 -1.83 12.24
CA GLU A 8 7.66 -0.99 13.39
C GLU A 8 7.91 0.47 13.00
N TRP A 9 8.17 0.73 11.72
CA TRP A 9 8.47 2.07 11.22
C TRP A 9 7.23 2.81 10.74
N LEU A 10 6.16 2.10 10.39
CA LEU A 10 4.92 2.67 9.85
C LEU A 10 4.29 3.74 10.77
N PRO A 11 4.27 3.59 12.12
CA PRO A 11 3.74 4.63 12.99
C PRO A 11 4.57 5.93 12.98
N ARG A 12 5.81 5.89 12.49
CA ARG A 12 6.74 7.03 12.44
C ARG A 12 6.64 7.81 11.13
N VAL A 13 5.76 7.42 10.22
CA VAL A 13 5.57 8.12 8.94
C VAL A 13 5.07 9.55 9.24
N PRO A 14 5.80 10.60 8.83
CA PRO A 14 5.58 11.96 9.30
C PRO A 14 4.36 12.66 8.69
N ALA A 15 3.84 12.15 7.56
CA ALA A 15 2.68 12.70 6.88
C ALA A 15 1.73 11.58 6.45
N PRO A 16 0.41 11.75 6.59
CA PRO A 16 -0.56 10.71 6.26
C PRO A 16 -0.55 10.40 4.74
N PRO A 17 -0.21 9.17 4.33
CA PRO A 17 -0.20 8.81 2.92
C PRO A 17 -1.59 8.40 2.43
N LEU A 18 -1.74 8.38 1.11
CA LEU A 18 -2.77 7.62 0.42
C LEU A 18 -2.21 6.25 0.06
N VAL A 19 -2.84 5.18 0.55
CA VAL A 19 -2.50 3.79 0.23
C VAL A 19 -3.47 3.29 -0.84
N VAL A 20 -2.96 3.06 -2.05
CA VAL A 20 -3.74 2.53 -3.18
C VAL A 20 -3.48 1.04 -3.31
N ALA A 21 -4.55 0.24 -3.30
CA ALA A 21 -4.47 -1.22 -3.44
C ALA A 21 -5.38 -1.70 -4.57
N GLY A 22 -4.87 -2.58 -5.42
CA GLY A 22 -5.69 -3.30 -6.38
C GLY A 22 -6.41 -4.47 -5.71
N ASP A 23 -7.70 -4.62 -5.97
CA ASP A 23 -8.54 -5.64 -5.32
C ASP A 23 -8.27 -7.07 -5.83
N ASP A 24 -7.74 -7.19 -7.06
CA ASP A 24 -7.58 -8.46 -7.79
C ASP A 24 -6.11 -8.89 -7.94
N GLY A 25 -5.19 -8.32 -7.15
CA GLY A 25 -3.77 -8.60 -7.26
C GLY A 25 -3.31 -9.79 -6.41
N ASP A 26 -2.87 -10.89 -7.05
CA ASP A 26 -2.30 -12.06 -6.36
C ASP A 26 -0.96 -11.80 -5.64
N VAL A 27 -0.29 -10.68 -5.93
CA VAL A 27 1.07 -10.36 -5.45
C VAL A 27 1.06 -9.84 -4.01
N THR A 28 0.12 -8.96 -3.73
CA THR A 28 -0.09 -8.31 -2.43
C THR A 28 -1.58 -8.12 -2.29
N GLY A 29 -2.30 -9.22 -2.01
CA GLY A 29 -3.74 -9.16 -1.80
C GLY A 29 -4.10 -8.05 -0.81
N CYS A 30 -5.33 -7.52 -0.88
CA CYS A 30 -5.80 -6.37 -0.09
C CYS A 30 -5.36 -6.35 1.39
N GLY A 31 -5.15 -7.53 2.01
CA GLY A 31 -4.62 -7.67 3.37
C GLY A 31 -3.30 -6.95 3.68
N SER A 32 -2.33 -6.86 2.77
CA SER A 32 -1.05 -6.18 3.05
C SER A 32 -1.22 -4.65 3.06
N SER A 33 -1.97 -4.12 2.11
CA SER A 33 -2.31 -2.69 2.07
C SER A 33 -3.21 -2.28 3.22
N VAL A 34 -4.07 -3.21 3.69
CA VAL A 34 -4.84 -3.04 4.93
C VAL A 34 -3.92 -2.93 6.13
N CYS A 35 -2.97 -3.85 6.24
CA CYS A 35 -1.95 -3.88 7.30
C CYS A 35 -1.10 -2.60 7.35
N VAL A 36 -0.77 -2.01 6.20
CA VAL A 36 0.03 -0.77 6.12
C VAL A 36 -0.81 0.43 6.53
N ALA A 37 -1.97 0.64 5.89
CA ALA A 37 -2.82 1.79 6.16
C ALA A 37 -3.32 1.83 7.63
N GLY A 38 -3.55 0.67 8.25
CA GLY A 38 -3.97 0.59 9.65
C GLY A 38 -2.88 0.95 10.68
N ARG A 39 -1.61 1.01 10.27
CA ARG A 39 -0.47 1.31 11.16
C ARG A 39 0.09 2.72 11.01
N ILE A 40 -0.36 3.47 10.00
CA ILE A 40 0.06 4.86 9.77
C ILE A 40 -1.06 5.80 10.21
N ALA A 41 -0.77 6.69 11.16
CA ALA A 41 -1.76 7.66 11.64
C ALA A 41 -2.27 8.56 10.50
N GLY A 42 -3.59 8.59 10.31
CA GLY A 42 -4.26 9.43 9.31
C GLY A 42 -4.17 8.93 7.86
N ALA A 43 -3.59 7.74 7.62
CA ALA A 43 -3.55 7.18 6.28
C ALA A 43 -4.96 6.96 5.72
N ARG A 44 -5.13 7.28 4.44
CA ARG A 44 -6.35 6.99 3.69
C ARG A 44 -6.09 5.78 2.80
N ARG A 45 -7.12 4.99 2.55
CA ARG A 45 -7.05 3.85 1.64
C ARG A 45 -7.99 4.06 0.48
N ASP A 46 -7.50 3.77 -0.72
CA ASP A 46 -8.30 3.71 -1.92
C ASP A 46 -8.17 2.31 -2.56
N GLY A 47 -9.31 1.68 -2.80
CA GLY A 47 -9.41 0.34 -3.37
C GLY A 47 -9.76 0.45 -4.85
N GLN A 48 -8.89 -0.04 -5.72
CA GLN A 48 -9.12 -0.06 -7.16
C GLN A 48 -9.74 -1.41 -7.55
N ALA A 49 -11.05 -1.43 -7.76
CA ALA A 49 -11.78 -2.59 -8.30
C ALA A 49 -11.25 -2.91 -9.72
N GLY A 50 -10.94 -4.18 -10.02
CA GLY A 50 -10.29 -4.56 -11.28
C GLY A 50 -8.78 -4.29 -11.30
N GLY A 51 -8.23 -3.67 -10.26
CA GLY A 51 -6.81 -3.32 -10.16
C GLY A 51 -5.95 -4.56 -9.95
N ARG A 52 -5.15 -4.93 -10.95
CA ARG A 52 -4.12 -5.96 -10.83
C ARG A 52 -2.75 -5.31 -10.77
N HIS A 53 -1.79 -5.93 -10.06
CA HIS A 53 -0.42 -5.44 -9.89
C HIS A 53 0.25 -4.90 -11.19
N PRO A 54 0.12 -5.53 -12.38
CA PRO A 54 0.67 -4.95 -13.62
C PRO A 54 -0.16 -3.81 -14.24
N VAL A 55 -1.43 -3.65 -13.87
CA VAL A 55 -2.37 -2.67 -14.47
C VAL A 55 -2.31 -1.32 -13.74
N SER A 56 -2.11 -1.34 -12.42
CA SER A 56 -2.04 -0.13 -11.58
C SER A 56 -0.79 0.74 -11.86
N PHE A 57 0.23 0.18 -12.53
CA PHE A 57 1.45 0.87 -12.95
C PHE A 57 1.55 0.98 -14.48
N ARG A 58 0.45 1.27 -15.18
CA ARG A 58 0.55 1.66 -16.59
C ARG A 58 1.38 2.94 -16.64
N ALA A 59 2.65 2.82 -17.04
CA ALA A 59 3.56 3.95 -17.19
C ALA A 59 2.89 5.03 -18.03
N SER A 60 2.99 6.29 -17.61
CA SER A 60 2.53 7.42 -18.41
C SER A 60 3.09 7.28 -19.83
N PRO A 61 2.27 7.38 -20.89
CA PRO A 61 2.79 7.35 -22.24
C PRO A 61 3.74 8.54 -22.43
N ALA A 62 4.93 8.24 -22.97
CA ALA A 62 5.95 9.22 -23.33
C ALA A 62 5.51 10.08 -24.52
#